data_AF-A0A2P8W9W6-F1
#
_entry.id   AF-A0A2P8W9W6-F1
#
_cell.length_a   1.000
_cell.length_b   1.000
_cell.length_c   1.000
_cell.angle_alpha   90.00
_cell.angle_beta   90.00
_cell.angle_gamma   90.00
#
_symmetry.space_group_name_H-M   'P 1'
#
loop_
_entity.id
_entity.type
_entity.pdbx_description
1 polymer ?
#
loop_
_entity_poly.entity_id
_entity_poly.type
_entity_poly.pdbx_seq_one_letter_code
_entity_poly.pdbx_strand_id
1 'polypeptide(L)' 'MTPRTVIDTNIWIRILLRGRTMLLILAAFSADQFQLVMSQPLFDEFHDVWQRPRLRQRIDPNQAERLEH' A
#
# COMPACT_ATOMS: atom_id res chain seq x y z
N MET A 1 -10.58 18.77 -11.31
CA MET A 1 -9.29 18.06 -11.45
C MET A 1 -9.20 17.06 -10.32
N THR A 2 -8.89 15.80 -10.63
CA THR A 2 -8.69 14.76 -9.61
C THR A 2 -7.29 14.95 -9.00
N PRO A 3 -7.15 15.02 -7.66
CA PRO A 3 -5.85 15.23 -7.02
C PRO A 3 -4.93 14.04 -7.27
N ARG A 4 -3.64 14.32 -7.47
CA ARG A 4 -2.59 13.30 -7.52
C ARG A 4 -2.14 13.02 -6.09
N THR A 5 -2.27 11.78 -5.65
CA THR A 5 -2.02 11.40 -4.26
C THR A 5 -0.94 10.34 -4.21
N VAL A 6 0.09 10.62 -3.40
CA VAL A 6 1.10 9.65 -3.01
C VAL A 6 0.62 8.98 -1.72
N ILE A 7 0.61 7.65 -1.71
CA ILE A 7 0.30 6.88 -0.50
C ILE A 7 1.63 6.45 0.14
N ASP A 8 1.81 6.84 1.39
CA ASP A 8 2.99 6.49 2.19
C ASP A 8 3.09 4.98 2.43
N THR A 9 4.32 4.48 2.51
CA THR A 9 4.65 3.09 2.81
C THR A 9 3.92 2.55 4.05
N ASN A 10 3.78 3.35 5.11
CA ASN A 10 3.06 2.93 6.32
C ASN A 10 1.58 2.62 6.05
N ILE A 11 0.95 3.31 5.10
CA ILE A 11 -0.45 3.04 4.75
C ILE A 11 -0.55 1.70 4.01
N TRP A 12 0.36 1.41 3.08
CA TRP A 12 0.44 0.10 2.41
C TRP A 12 0.66 -1.05 3.40
N ILE A 13 1.56 -0.87 4.36
CA ILE A 13 1.78 -1.87 5.42
C ILE A 13 0.52 -2.07 6.27
N ARG A 14 -0.21 -0.99 6.61
CA ARG A 14 -1.47 -1.08 7.35
C ARG A 14 -2.57 -1.78 6.54
N ILE A 15 -2.57 -1.63 5.22
CA ILE A 15 -3.46 -2.36 4.31
C ILE A 15 -3.16 -3.87 4.41
N LEU A 16 -1.90 -4.26 4.24
CA LEU A 16 -1.47 -5.66 4.31
C LEU A 16 -1.71 -6.34 5.66
N LEU A 17 -1.64 -5.58 6.75
CA LEU A 17 -1.94 -6.06 8.10
C LEU A 17 -3.45 -6.22 8.39
N ARG A 18 -4.31 -6.22 7.35
CA ARG A 18 -5.78 -6.31 7.42
C ARG A 18 -6.46 -5.11 8.12
N GLY A 19 -5.94 -3.90 7.91
CA GLY A 19 -6.53 -2.69 8.48
C GLY A 19 -7.84 -2.29 7.79
N ARG A 20 -8.84 -1.86 8.57
CA ARG A 20 -10.09 -1.20 8.09
C ARG A 20 -9.82 -0.07 7.08
N THR A 21 -8.65 0.55 7.15
CA THR A 21 -8.15 1.60 6.24
C THR A 21 -8.14 1.16 4.77
N MET A 22 -7.90 -0.12 4.47
CA MET A 22 -7.89 -0.65 3.09
C MET A 22 -9.21 -0.39 2.38
N LEU A 23 -10.34 -0.62 3.06
CA LEU A 23 -11.66 -0.45 2.46
C LEU A 23 -11.95 1.01 2.09
N LEU A 24 -11.50 1.97 2.92
CA LEU A 24 -11.72 3.39 2.67
C LEU A 24 -10.86 3.89 1.49
N ILE A 25 -9.60 3.46 1.42
CA ILE A 25 -8.70 3.85 0.33
C ILE A 25 -9.17 3.24 -0.99
N LEU A 26 -9.55 1.96 -0.98
CA LEU A 26 -10.11 1.30 -2.16
C LEU A 26 -11.42 1.95 -2.61
N ALA A 27 -12.30 2.34 -1.68
CA ALA A 27 -13.54 3.02 -2.01
C ALA A 27 -13.29 4.40 -2.63
N ALA A 28 -12.38 5.20 -2.07
CA ALA A 28 -12.02 6.51 -2.60
C ALA A 28 -11.31 6.39 -3.97
N PHE A 29 -10.45 5.39 -4.14
CA PHE A 29 -9.80 5.09 -5.43
C PHE A 29 -10.81 4.66 -6.49
N SER A 30 -11.73 3.74 -6.14
CA SER A 30 -12.77 3.23 -7.06
C SER A 30 -13.81 4.29 -7.42
N ALA A 31 -13.93 5.35 -6.62
CA ALA A 31 -14.80 6.50 -6.87
C ALA A 31 -14.07 7.66 -7.57
N ASP A 32 -12.87 7.42 -8.12
CA ASP A 32 -12.04 8.40 -8.83
C ASP A 32 -11.77 9.69 -8.03
N GLN A 33 -11.75 9.59 -6.69
CA GLN A 33 -11.54 10.76 -5.81
C GLN A 33 -10.07 11.23 -5.80
N PHE A 34 -9.14 10.37 -6.20
CA PHE A 34 -7.73 10.70 -6.40
C PHE A 34 -7.09 9.79 -7.45
N GLN A 35 -6.01 10.28 -8.06
CA GLN A 35 -5.13 9.48 -8.89
C GLN A 35 -3.94 9.03 -8.05
N LEU A 36 -3.79 7.72 -7.86
CA LEU A 36 -2.64 7.15 -7.17
C LEU A 36 -1.36 7.42 -7.98
N VAL A 37 -0.37 7.99 -7.31
CA VAL A 37 0.98 8.15 -7.85
C VAL A 37 1.93 7.38 -6.96
N MET A 38 2.72 6.50 -7.58
CA MET A 38 3.80 5.77 -6.93
C MET A 38 5.12 6.07 -7.63
N SER A 39 6.21 6.07 -6.86
CA SER A 39 7.57 6.27 -7.36
C SER A 39 8.43 5.05 -7.03
N GLN A 40 9.51 4.84 -7.79
CA GLN A 40 10.43 3.73 -7.52
C GLN A 40 10.97 3.72 -6.08
N PRO A 41 11.38 4.86 -5.48
CA PRO A 41 11.84 4.87 -4.09
C PRO A 41 10.79 4.41 -3.07
N LEU A 42 9.49 4.63 -3.34
CA LEU A 42 8.42 4.17 -2.47
C LEU A 42 8.20 2.66 -2.60
N PHE A 43 8.36 2.11 -3.81
CA PHE A 43 8.36 0.65 -4.02
C PHE A 43 9.52 -0.01 -3.28
N ASP A 44 10.73 0.54 -3.41
CA ASP A 44 11.93 0.02 -2.75
C ASP A 44 11.76 0.07 -1.22
N GLU A 45 11.30 1.20 -0.68
CA GLU A 45 11.00 1.33 0.75
C GLU A 45 9.93 0.33 1.20
N PHE A 46 8.85 0.18 0.43
CA PHE A 46 7.80 -0.78 0.72
C PHE A 46 8.35 -2.20 0.80
N HIS A 47 9.14 -2.62 -0.18
CA HIS A 47 9.81 -3.92 -0.23
C HIS A 47 10.62 -4.17 1.06
N ASP A 48 11.49 -3.22 1.40
CA ASP A 48 12.34 -3.29 2.59
C ASP A 48 11.52 -3.36 3.89
N VAL A 49 10.40 -2.64 3.96
CA VAL A 49 9.58 -2.58 5.17
C VAL A 49 8.78 -3.87 5.37
N TRP A 50 8.09 -4.41 4.36
CA TRP A 50 7.25 -5.59 4.57
C TRP A 50 8.08 -6.86 4.84
N GLN A 51 9.33 -6.91 4.37
CA GLN A 51 10.25 -8.00 4.64
C GLN A 51 10.81 -8.04 6.07
N ARG A 52 10.63 -6.98 6.88
CA ARG A 52 11.12 -6.95 8.27
C ARG A 52 10.58 -8.15 9.06
N PRO A 53 11.38 -8.83 9.92
CA PRO A 53 11.01 -10.10 10.54
C PRO A 53 9.64 -10.11 11.24
N ARG A 54 9.31 -9.02 11.94
CA ARG A 54 8.03 -8.88 12.67
C ARG A 54 6.82 -8.69 11.75
N LEU A 55 7.01 -8.09 10.58
CA LEU A 55 5.95 -7.82 9.60
C LEU A 55 5.75 -9.02 8.69
N ARG A 56 6.83 -9.64 8.22
CA ARG A 56 6.81 -10.85 7.39
C ARG A 56 6.07 -12.03 8.04
N GLN A 57 6.08 -12.13 9.37
CA GLN A 57 5.30 -13.13 10.11
C GLN A 57 3.78 -12.89 10.09
N ARG A 58 3.34 -11.68 9.74
CA ARG A 58 1.94 -11.23 9.87
C ARG A 58 1.30 -10.87 8.53
N ILE A 59 2.11 -10.58 7.52
CA ILE A 59 1.69 -10.22 6.17
C ILE A 59 1.67 -11.50 5.33
N ASP A 60 0.62 -11.64 4.53
CA ASP A 60 0.58 -12.67 3.48
C ASP A 60 1.52 -12.23 2.33
N PRO A 61 2.61 -12.97 2.07
CA PRO A 61 3.58 -12.61 1.04
C PRO A 61 2.95 -12.46 -0.35
N ASN A 62 1.98 -13.31 -0.67
CA ASN A 62 1.28 -13.25 -1.96
C ASN A 62 0.53 -11.92 -2.14
N GLN A 63 0.06 -11.29 -1.06
CA GLN A 63 -0.59 -9.99 -1.13
C GLN A 63 0.42 -8.85 -1.24
N ALA A 64 1.58 -8.97 -0.59
CA ALA A 64 2.65 -7.99 -0.69
C ALA A 64 3.24 -7.96 -2.11
N GLU A 65 3.57 -9.12 -2.68
CA GLU A 65 4.13 -9.25 -4.04
C GLU A 65 3.16 -8.72 -5.11
N ARG A 66 1.85 -8.90 -4.91
CA ARG A 66 0.82 -8.32 -5.81
C ARG A 66 0.76 -6.80 -5.79
N LEU A 67 1.29 -6.15 -4.76
CA LEU A 67 1.40 -4.69 -4.71
C LEU A 67 2.71 -4.19 -5.32
N GLU A 68 3.65 -5.08 -5.66
CA GLU A 68 4.92 -4.77 -6.32
C GLU A 68 4.85 -4.84 -7.86
N HIS A 69 3.77 -5.42 -8.40
CA HIS A 69 3.54 -5.67 -9.84
C HIS A 69 2.29 -4.95 -10.36
#